data_AF-A0A955XRW4-F1
#
_entry.id   AF-A0A955XRW4-F1
#
_cell.length_a   1.000
_cell.length_b   1.000
_cell.length_c   1.000
_cell.angle_alpha   90.00
_cell.angle_beta   90.00
_cell.angle_gamma   90.00
#
_symmetry.space_group_name_H-M   'P 1'
#
loop_
_entity.id
_entity.type
_entity.pdbx_description
1 polymer ?
#
loop_
_entity_poly.entity_id
_entity_poly.type
_entity_poly.pdbx_seq_one_letter_code
_entity_poly.pdbx_strand_id
1 'polypeptide(L)'
;MAVHVIKRGLDLPITGAPEQTIVDAPGVKRVAVLAGDYPLAKARMHVSEGDTVKRGQVLFEDRKAEGVRFTAPGAGKVVAIHRGARRAL
;
A
#
# COMPACT_ATOMS: atom_id res chain seq x y z
N MET A 1 -36.01 -18.30 5.69
CA MET A 1 -34.89 -18.58 4.76
C MET A 1 -33.71 -19.07 5.59
N ALA A 2 -33.23 -20.30 5.35
CA ALA A 2 -32.10 -20.84 6.09
C ALA A 2 -30.79 -20.34 5.47
N VAL A 3 -29.90 -19.74 6.30
CA VAL A 3 -28.54 -19.37 5.89
C VAL A 3 -27.67 -20.62 5.99
N HIS A 4 -27.23 -21.15 4.87
CA HIS A 4 -26.31 -22.29 4.84
C HIS A 4 -24.86 -21.79 4.89
N VAL A 5 -24.11 -22.20 5.91
CA VAL A 5 -22.69 -21.89 6.06
C VAL A 5 -21.86 -23.07 5.54
N ILE A 6 -21.25 -22.91 4.37
CA ILE A 6 -20.37 -23.91 3.77
C ILE A 6 -18.97 -23.76 4.39
N LYS A 7 -18.50 -24.81 5.08
CA LYS A 7 -17.22 -24.80 5.83
C LYS A 7 -16.03 -25.36 5.05
N ARG A 8 -16.26 -25.99 3.89
CA ARG A 8 -15.22 -26.69 3.11
C ARG A 8 -15.19 -26.13 1.68
N GLY A 9 -14.03 -25.58 1.30
CA GLY A 9 -13.71 -25.20 -0.08
C GLY A 9 -12.81 -26.25 -0.75
N LEU A 10 -12.41 -25.98 -1.99
CA LEU A 10 -11.43 -26.79 -2.72
C LEU A 10 -10.04 -26.18 -2.54
N ASP A 11 -9.02 -27.02 -2.32
CA ASP A 11 -7.63 -26.57 -2.36
C ASP A 11 -7.19 -26.31 -3.80
N LEU A 12 -6.50 -25.19 -4.03
CA LEU A 12 -5.94 -24.84 -5.34
C LEU A 12 -4.73 -25.75 -5.63
N PRO A 13 -4.73 -26.54 -6.73
CA PRO A 13 -3.64 -27.46 -7.05
C PRO A 13 -2.47 -26.70 -7.70
N ILE A 14 -1.84 -25.81 -6.94
CA ILE A 14 -0.70 -25.00 -7.39
C ILE A 14 0.58 -25.45 -6.66
N THR A 15 1.68 -25.52 -7.40
CA THR A 15 3.02 -25.77 -6.86
C THR A 15 3.65 -24.48 -6.33
N GLY A 16 4.65 -24.60 -5.45
CA GLY A 16 5.40 -23.45 -4.93
C GLY A 16 4.91 -22.93 -3.57
N ALA A 17 4.33 -23.81 -2.75
CA ALA A 17 4.00 -23.47 -1.37
C ALA A 17 5.27 -23.00 -0.62
N PRO A 18 5.21 -21.88 0.11
CA PRO A 18 6.35 -21.39 0.86
C PRO A 18 6.61 -22.28 2.08
N GLU A 19 7.89 -22.44 2.42
CA GLU A 19 8.27 -23.01 3.71
C GLU A 19 7.76 -22.11 4.85
N GLN A 20 7.15 -22.69 5.87
CA GLN A 20 6.56 -21.97 7.01
C GLN A 20 7.62 -21.59 8.06
N THR A 21 8.70 -20.99 7.59
CA THR A 21 9.85 -20.55 8.41
C THR A 21 10.15 -19.10 8.10
N ILE A 22 10.43 -18.30 9.14
CA ILE A 22 10.85 -16.91 8.97
C ILE A 22 12.37 -16.89 8.83
N VAL A 23 12.84 -16.25 7.76
CA VAL A 23 14.27 -16.05 7.47
C VAL A 23 14.55 -14.58 7.23
N ASP A 24 15.80 -14.15 7.43
CA ASP A 24 16.21 -12.77 7.16
C ASP A 24 16.12 -12.47 5.65
N ALA A 25 15.42 -11.38 5.32
CA ALA A 25 15.31 -10.89 3.96
C ALA A 25 16.49 -9.96 3.59
N PRO A 26 16.83 -9.85 2.30
CA PRO A 26 17.77 -8.83 1.84
C PRO A 26 17.32 -7.41 2.23
N GLY A 27 18.29 -6.52 2.47
CA GLY A 27 18.00 -5.15 2.86
C GLY A 27 17.20 -4.36 1.83
N VAL A 28 16.07 -3.78 2.25
CA VAL A 28 15.20 -2.95 1.40
C VAL A 28 15.71 -1.51 1.35
N LYS A 29 15.96 -1.00 0.15
CA LYS A 29 16.50 0.37 -0.06
C LYS A 29 15.44 1.41 -0.41
N ARG A 30 14.28 0.98 -0.90
CA ARG A 30 13.18 1.84 -1.35
C ARG A 30 11.85 1.20 -1.01
N VAL A 31 10.90 2.03 -0.62
CA VAL A 31 9.54 1.64 -0.26
C VAL A 31 8.57 2.63 -0.91
N ALA A 32 7.34 2.19 -1.15
CA ALA A 32 6.30 3.01 -1.75
C ALA A 32 4.96 2.74 -1.08
N VAL A 33 4.07 3.73 -1.13
CA VAL A 33 2.65 3.58 -0.84
C VAL A 33 1.92 3.65 -2.17
N LEU A 34 1.15 2.60 -2.50
CA LEU A 34 0.38 2.54 -3.73
C LEU A 34 -1.03 3.05 -3.46
N ALA A 35 -1.42 4.16 -4.09
CA ALA A 35 -2.79 4.65 -3.91
C ALA A 35 -3.84 3.74 -4.56
N GLY A 36 -3.44 2.95 -5.57
CA GLY A 36 -4.28 1.94 -6.22
C GLY A 36 -4.78 0.83 -5.29
N ASP A 37 -4.12 0.60 -4.15
CA ASP A 37 -4.56 -0.37 -3.14
C ASP A 37 -5.77 0.15 -2.33
N TYR A 38 -6.14 1.42 -2.50
CA TYR A 38 -7.24 2.08 -1.80
C TYR A 38 -8.33 2.48 -2.80
N PRO A 39 -9.33 1.62 -3.03
CA PRO A 39 -10.40 1.89 -3.99
C PRO A 39 -11.10 3.21 -3.71
N LEU A 40 -11.41 3.95 -4.77
CA LEU A 40 -12.11 5.25 -4.77
C LEU A 40 -11.35 6.43 -4.16
N ALA A 41 -10.18 6.20 -3.56
CA ALA A 41 -9.38 7.25 -2.95
C ALA A 41 -8.96 8.31 -3.96
N LYS A 42 -9.05 9.58 -3.56
CA LYS A 42 -8.55 10.72 -4.35
C LYS A 42 -7.44 11.40 -3.59
N ALA A 43 -6.21 11.01 -3.89
CA ALA A 43 -5.03 11.55 -3.23
C ALA A 43 -4.87 13.08 -3.42
N ARG A 44 -4.67 13.78 -2.30
CA ARG A 44 -4.12 15.12 -2.21
C ARG A 44 -2.72 15.02 -1.62
N MET A 45 -1.70 15.37 -2.40
CA MET A 45 -0.31 15.28 -1.96
C MET A 45 0.03 16.35 -0.93
N HIS A 46 0.83 15.96 0.07
CA HIS A 46 1.45 16.84 1.06
C HIS A 46 2.98 16.92 0.90
N VAL A 47 3.55 16.15 -0.01
CA VAL A 47 4.99 16.11 -0.32
C VAL A 47 5.22 16.20 -1.83
N SER A 48 6.43 16.59 -2.19
CA SER A 48 6.97 16.63 -3.55
C SER A 48 8.20 15.74 -3.69
N GLU A 49 8.56 15.41 -4.93
CA GLU A 49 9.86 14.78 -5.20
C GLU A 49 10.99 15.67 -4.69
N GLY A 50 11.97 15.07 -4.01
CA GLY A 50 13.05 15.79 -3.37
C GLY A 50 12.86 16.00 -1.86
N ASP A 51 11.64 15.93 -1.35
CA ASP A 51 11.36 16.18 0.06
C ASP A 51 11.98 15.11 0.96
N THR A 52 12.49 15.53 2.11
CA THR A 52 12.91 14.62 3.18
C THR A 52 11.72 14.35 4.11
N VAL A 53 11.45 13.08 4.36
CA VAL A 53 10.33 12.62 5.18
C VAL A 53 10.81 11.81 6.37
N LYS A 54 10.09 11.93 7.49
CA LYS A 54 10.24 11.06 8.66
C LYS A 54 9.25 9.90 8.59
N ARG A 55 9.57 8.78 9.23
CA ARG A 55 8.59 7.70 9.41
C ARG A 55 7.33 8.24 10.09
N GLY A 56 6.17 7.94 9.54
CA GLY A 56 4.87 8.44 10.01
C GLY A 56 4.50 9.85 9.51
N GLN A 57 5.36 10.53 8.76
CA GLN A 57 5.02 11.80 8.13
C GLN A 57 3.97 11.61 7.03
N VAL A 58 2.99 12.50 6.95
CA VAL A 58 1.92 12.44 5.94
C VAL A 58 2.51 12.64 4.54
N LEU A 59 2.20 11.71 3.63
CA LEU A 59 2.54 11.77 2.21
C LEU A 59 1.37 12.36 1.40
N PHE A 60 0.17 11.82 1.62
CA PHE A 60 -1.06 12.29 0.99
C PHE A 60 -2.28 11.98 1.87
N GLU A 61 -3.40 12.65 1.61
CA GLU A 61 -4.71 12.39 2.23
C GLU A 61 -5.74 12.02 1.16
N ASP A 62 -6.80 11.31 1.54
CA ASP A 62 -7.95 11.10 0.66
C ASP A 62 -8.91 12.28 0.75
N ARG A 63 -9.09 13.01 -0.35
CA ARG A 63 -10.03 14.14 -0.44
C ARG A 63 -11.49 13.75 -0.19
N LYS A 64 -11.86 12.48 -0.40
CA LYS A 64 -13.24 12.02 -0.21
C LYS A 64 -13.51 11.47 1.18
N ALA A 65 -12.47 11.04 1.88
CA ALA A 65 -12.58 10.44 3.20
C ALA A 65 -11.80 11.31 4.20
N GLU A 66 -12.52 12.27 4.77
CA GLU A 66 -11.95 13.22 5.74
C GLU A 66 -11.30 12.46 6.91
N GLY A 67 -10.09 12.89 7.28
CA GLY A 67 -9.29 12.27 8.35
C GLY A 67 -8.42 11.08 7.90
N VAL A 68 -8.64 10.53 6.70
CA VAL A 68 -7.81 9.44 6.18
C VAL A 68 -6.49 9.99 5.62
N ARG A 69 -5.39 9.65 6.30
CA ARG A 69 -4.03 10.10 5.95
C ARG A 69 -3.12 8.90 5.70
N PHE A 70 -2.33 9.00 4.64
CA PHE A 70 -1.35 8.01 4.25
C PHE A 70 0.04 8.54 4.58
N THR A 71 0.79 7.77 5.37
CA THR A 71 2.06 8.22 5.95
C THR A 71 3.25 7.42 5.44
N ALA A 72 4.45 7.98 5.61
CA ALA A 72 5.69 7.39 5.16
C ALA A 72 6.02 6.14 6.00
N PRO A 73 6.17 4.95 5.38
CA PRO A 73 6.54 3.73 6.10
C PRO A 73 7.99 3.74 6.62
N GLY A 74 8.84 4.63 6.08
CA GLY A 74 10.21 4.83 6.51
C GLY A 74 10.63 6.30 6.44
N ALA A 75 11.77 6.62 7.04
CA ALA A 75 12.42 7.92 6.89
C ALA A 75 13.35 7.91 5.67
N GLY A 76 13.46 9.04 4.98
CA GLY A 76 14.31 9.15 3.79
C GLY A 76 13.91 10.30 2.88
N LYS A 77 14.19 10.18 1.59
CA LYS A 77 13.87 11.18 0.57
C LYS A 77 12.82 10.64 -0.40
N VAL A 78 11.84 11.47 -0.76
CA VAL A 78 10.87 11.15 -1.80
C VAL A 78 11.60 11.19 -3.15
N VAL A 79 11.85 10.01 -3.72
CA VAL A 79 12.60 9.88 -4.98
C VAL A 79 11.71 10.09 -6.21
N ALA A 80 10.44 9.67 -6.12
CA ALA A 80 9.49 9.76 -7.24
C ALA A 80 8.05 9.80 -6.75
N ILE A 81 7.18 10.46 -7.51
CA ILE A 81 5.71 10.41 -7.37
C ILE A 81 5.14 10.01 -8.74
N HIS A 82 4.90 8.72 -8.93
CA HIS A 82 4.39 8.19 -10.19
C HIS A 82 2.91 8.52 -10.37
N ARG A 83 2.53 8.94 -11.58
CA ARG A 83 1.13 9.26 -11.93
C ARG A 83 0.72 8.52 -13.19
N GLY A 84 -0.45 7.89 -13.14
CA GLY A 84 -1.10 7.25 -14.28
C GLY A 84 -1.97 8.20 -15.10
N ALA A 85 -2.79 7.62 -15.98
CA ALA A 85 -3.74 8.36 -16.82
C ALA A 85 -4.66 9.25 -15.97
N ARG A 86 -4.99 10.45 -16.48
CA ARG A 86 -5.77 11.48 -15.76
C ARG A 86 -5.18 11.90 -14.40
N ARG A 87 -3.85 11.75 -14.24
CA ARG A 87 -3.11 12.03 -12.99
C ARG A 87 -3.55 11.17 -11.80
N ALA A 88 -4.06 9.96 -12.07
CA ALA A 88 -4.26 8.94 -11.05
C ALA A 88 -2.93 8.62 -10.34
N LEU A 89 -3.01 8.24 -9.06
CA LEU A 89 -1.90 7.77 -8.24
C LEU A 89 -2.08 6.28 -7.95
#